data_AF-A0AAU9R9C1-F1
#
_entry.id   AF-A0AAU9R9C1-F1
#
_cell.length_a   1.000
_cell.length_b   1.000
_cell.length_c   1.000
_cell.angle_alpha   90.00
_cell.angle_beta   90.00
_cell.angle_gamma   90.00
#
_symmetry.space_group_name_H-M   'P 1'
#
loop_
_entity.id
_entity.type
_entity.pdbx_description
1 polymer ?
#
loop_
_entity_poly.entity_id
_entity_poly.type
_entity_poly.pdbx_seq_one_letter_code
_entity_poly.pdbx_strand_id
1 'polypeptide(L)'
;MFSIKTGYNLQKRFNQFGDAEFSWFQYIWNLNTSQKIKHHFWRATNGALPIGLNIVWPGIDANSSCSRCGEQETVTHIWLDCPYAKAV
;
A
#
# COMPACT_ATOMS: atom_id res chain seq x y z
N MET A 1 22.98 -28.65 -21.41
CA MET A 1 23.39 -27.22 -21.36
C MET A 1 22.17 -26.37 -21.63
N PHE A 2 21.67 -25.61 -20.65
CA PHE A 2 20.51 -24.75 -20.84
C PHE A 2 20.98 -23.43 -21.47
N SER A 3 20.40 -23.07 -22.62
CA SER A 3 20.77 -21.85 -23.33
C SER A 3 20.26 -20.61 -22.57
N ILE A 4 21.04 -19.54 -22.58
CA ILE A 4 20.67 -18.22 -22.01
C ILE A 4 19.31 -17.74 -22.58
N LYS A 5 19.01 -18.12 -23.83
CA LYS A 5 17.73 -17.85 -24.49
C LYS A 5 16.54 -18.58 -23.84
N THR A 6 16.77 -19.80 -23.33
CA THR A 6 15.77 -20.57 -22.58
C THR A 6 15.51 -19.93 -21.23
N GLY A 7 16.56 -19.50 -20.51
CA GLY A 7 16.42 -18.79 -19.24
C GLY A 7 15.63 -17.47 -19.36
N TYR A 8 15.96 -16.65 -20.37
CA TYR A 8 15.28 -15.38 -20.61
C TYR A 8 13.77 -15.56 -20.92
N ASN A 9 13.41 -16.59 -21.68
CA ASN A 9 12.01 -16.90 -21.98
C ASN A 9 11.24 -17.42 -20.75
N LEU A 10 11.89 -18.12 -19.83
CA LEU A 10 11.29 -18.57 -18.57
C LEU A 10 11.03 -17.38 -17.63
N GLN A 11 11.98 -16.44 -17.51
CA GLN A 11 11.79 -15.21 -16.74
C GLN A 11 10.62 -14.38 -17.28
N LYS A 12 10.55 -14.21 -18.61
CA LYS A 12 9.47 -13.47 -19.26
C LYS A 12 8.11 -14.15 -19.08
N ARG A 13 8.06 -15.48 -19.06
CA ARG A 13 6.82 -16.23 -18.77
C ARG A 13 6.39 -16.12 -17.32
N PHE A 14 7.31 -16.22 -16.35
CA PHE A 14 6.99 -15.97 -14.94
C PHE A 14 6.39 -14.57 -14.74
N ASN A 15 6.94 -13.56 -15.41
CA ASN A 15 6.43 -12.19 -15.34
C ASN A 15 5.08 -11.98 -16.07
N GLN A 16 4.61 -12.94 -16.86
CA GLN A 16 3.28 -12.93 -17.47
C GLN A 16 2.21 -13.59 -16.59
N PHE A 17 2.64 -14.38 -15.59
CA PHE A 17 1.77 -14.94 -14.55
C PHE A 17 1.72 -14.08 -13.29
N GLY A 18 2.42 -12.94 -13.25
CA GLY A 18 2.16 -11.90 -12.25
C GLY A 18 0.76 -11.36 -12.54
N ASP A 19 -0.15 -11.60 -11.59
CA ASP A 19 -1.53 -11.15 -11.61
C ASP A 19 -1.64 -9.75 -12.20
N ALA A 20 -2.68 -9.48 -13.01
CA ALA A 20 -2.92 -8.17 -13.60
C ALA A 20 -2.81 -7.09 -12.51
N GLU A 21 -1.62 -6.47 -12.43
CA GLU A 21 -1.24 -5.62 -11.32
C GLU A 21 -2.15 -4.40 -11.42
N PHE A 22 -3.13 -4.31 -10.52
CA PHE A 22 -4.06 -3.18 -10.54
C PHE A 22 -3.23 -1.92 -10.37
N SER A 23 -3.10 -1.13 -11.44
CA SER A 23 -2.27 0.08 -11.44
C SER A 23 -2.95 1.17 -10.63
N TRP A 24 -2.78 1.10 -9.32
CA TRP A 24 -3.24 2.10 -8.36
C TRP A 24 -2.81 3.51 -8.77
N PHE A 25 -1.62 3.64 -9.35
CA PHE A 25 -1.12 4.89 -9.88
C PHE A 25 -2.09 5.48 -10.91
N GLN A 26 -2.44 4.73 -11.96
CA GLN A 26 -3.30 5.22 -13.02
C GLN A 26 -4.70 5.59 -12.49
N TYR A 27 -5.24 4.78 -11.58
CA TYR A 27 -6.53 5.05 -10.96
C TYR A 27 -6.52 6.36 -10.16
N ILE A 28 -5.52 6.56 -9.31
CA ILE A 28 -5.42 7.73 -8.43
C ILE A 28 -5.24 9.03 -9.22
N TRP A 29 -4.41 9.01 -10.26
CA TRP A 29 -4.14 10.21 -11.05
C TRP A 29 -5.29 10.60 -11.98
N ASN A 30 -6.13 9.64 -12.36
CA ASN A 30 -7.33 9.87 -13.18
C ASN A 30 -8.51 10.47 -12.40
N LEU A 31 -8.48 10.49 -11.07
CA LEU A 31 -9.56 11.07 -10.26
C LEU A 31 -9.69 12.59 -10.51
N ASN A 32 -10.91 13.11 -10.63
CA ASN A 32 -11.15 14.55 -10.73
C ASN A 32 -11.17 15.20 -9.34
N THR A 33 -10.06 15.09 -8.62
CA THR A 33 -9.89 15.62 -7.26
C THR A 33 -8.67 16.52 -7.16
N SER A 34 -8.58 17.29 -6.07
CA SER A 34 -7.37 18.07 -5.76
C SER A 34 -6.12 17.18 -5.70
N GLN A 35 -4.98 17.71 -6.15
CA GLN A 35 -3.69 17.02 -6.15
C GLN A 35 -3.26 16.56 -4.75
N LYS A 36 -3.67 17.30 -3.71
CA LYS A 36 -3.44 16.91 -2.30
C LYS A 36 -4.08 15.57 -1.96
N ILE A 37 -5.30 15.35 -2.45
CA ILE A 37 -6.06 14.11 -2.22
C ILE A 37 -5.39 12.97 -2.98
N LYS A 38 -5.03 13.19 -4.25
CA LYS A 38 -4.32 12.18 -5.06
C LYS A 38 -3.02 11.71 -4.39
N HIS A 39 -2.22 12.66 -3.92
CA HIS A 39 -0.98 12.33 -3.24
C HIS A 39 -1.23 11.57 -1.92
N HIS A 40 -2.27 11.92 -1.18
CA HIS A 40 -2.66 11.20 0.04
C HIS A 40 -3.07 9.74 -0.26
N PHE A 41 -3.89 9.50 -1.28
CA PHE A 41 -4.25 8.16 -1.73
C PHE A 41 -3.05 7.36 -2.22
N TRP A 42 -2.15 7.99 -2.99
CA TRP A 42 -0.93 7.31 -3.45
C TRP A 42 -0.05 6.87 -2.28
N ARG A 43 0.07 7.69 -1.24
CA ARG A 43 0.77 7.29 -0.01
C ARG A 43 0.05 6.16 0.71
N ALA A 44 -1.28 6.16 0.72
CA ALA A 44 -2.08 5.10 1.34
C ALA A 44 -1.88 3.76 0.64
N THR A 45 -1.95 3.72 -0.69
CA THR A 45 -1.81 2.48 -1.47
C THR A 45 -0.39 1.93 -1.46
N ASN A 46 0.62 2.79 -1.33
CA ASN A 46 2.03 2.38 -1.26
C ASN A 46 2.51 2.09 0.17
N GLY A 47 1.63 2.15 1.19
CA GLY A 47 2.06 1.99 2.59
C GLY A 47 3.02 3.11 3.05
N ALA A 48 3.08 4.24 2.37
CA ALA A 48 3.92 5.38 2.74
C ALA A 48 3.23 6.34 3.74
N LEU A 49 2.10 5.92 4.30
CA LEU A 49 1.50 6.59 5.45
C LEU A 49 2.30 6.21 6.71
N PRO A 50 2.58 7.18 7.60
CA PRO A 50 3.23 6.91 8.89
C PRO A 50 2.21 6.26 9.82
N ILE A 51 1.92 4.99 9.57
CA ILE A 51 1.06 4.12 10.35
C ILE A 51 1.97 3.34 11.28
N GLY A 52 1.59 3.14 12.55
CA GLY A 52 2.41 2.41 13.52
C GLY A 52 2.99 1.10 12.97
N LEU A 53 2.23 0.33 12.19
CA LEU A 53 2.70 -0.90 11.54
C LEU A 53 3.79 -0.72 10.48
N ASN A 54 3.77 0.35 9.70
CA ASN A 54 4.81 0.61 8.70
C ASN A 54 6.08 1.20 9.31
N ILE A 55 5.99 1.72 10.54
CA ILE A 55 7.13 2.21 11.33
C ILE A 55 7.81 1.06 12.09
N VAL A 56 7.08 -0.01 12.42
CA VAL A 56 7.67 -1.25 12.98
C VAL A 56 8.56 -1.96 11.96
N TRP A 57 8.25 -1.88 10.66
CA TRP A 57 9.02 -2.54 9.60
C TRP A 57 10.51 -2.13 9.55
N PRO A 58 10.88 -0.85 9.76
CA PRO A 58 12.28 -0.44 9.91
C PRO A 58 12.91 -0.64 11.31
N GLY A 59 12.30 -1.41 12.22
CA GLY A 59 12.91 -1.76 13.51
C GLY A 59 12.83 -0.66 14.58
N ILE A 60 11.90 0.27 14.42
CA ILE A 60 11.56 1.26 15.45
C ILE A 60 10.37 0.67 16.22
N ASP A 61 10.52 0.52 17.55
CA ASP A 61 9.41 0.19 18.47
C ASP A 61 8.43 1.36 18.54
N ALA A 62 7.72 1.59 17.43
CA ALA A 62 6.56 2.46 17.40
C ALA A 62 5.37 1.63 17.88
N ASN A 63 4.64 2.16 18.85
CA ASN A 63 3.34 1.62 19.25
C ASN A 63 2.52 1.34 17.99
N SER A 64 2.21 0.07 17.76
CA SER A 64 1.32 -0.38 16.70
C SER A 64 -0.13 -0.06 17.00
N SER A 65 -0.40 0.67 18.09
CA SER A 65 -1.71 1.03 18.60
C SER A 65 -2.11 2.46 18.23
N CYS A 66 -3.41 2.64 18.02
CA CYS A 66 -3.97 3.88 17.54
C CYS A 66 -3.88 4.95 18.59
N SER A 67 -3.26 6.08 18.24
CA SER A 67 -3.20 7.25 19.13
C SER A 67 -4.58 7.76 19.56
N ARG A 68 -5.65 7.44 18.81
CA ARG A 68 -7.03 7.84 19.12
C ARG A 68 -7.85 6.80 19.85
N CYS A 69 -7.77 5.53 19.47
CA CYS A 69 -8.65 4.49 20.04
C CYS A 69 -7.91 3.30 20.67
N GLY A 70 -6.58 3.28 20.64
CA GLY A 70 -5.76 2.26 21.30
C GLY A 70 -5.67 0.90 20.60
N GLU A 71 -6.43 0.69 19.51
CA GLU A 71 -6.45 -0.55 18.71
C GLU A 71 -5.35 -0.58 17.64
N GLN A 72 -5.06 -1.74 17.06
CA GLN A 72 -3.97 -1.88 16.08
C GLN A 72 -4.14 -0.93 14.86
N GLU A 73 -3.18 -0.05 14.60
CA GLU A 73 -3.19 0.90 13.49
C GLU A 73 -2.90 0.19 12.16
N THR A 74 -3.95 -0.13 11.40
CA THR A 74 -3.85 -0.51 9.98
C THR A 74 -4.35 0.61 9.07
N VAL A 75 -4.08 0.52 7.76
CA VAL A 75 -4.65 1.45 6.77
C VAL A 75 -6.18 1.40 6.83
N THR A 76 -6.79 0.21 6.90
CA THR A 76 -8.25 0.07 7.02
C THR A 76 -8.76 0.62 8.34
N HIS A 77 -7.99 0.48 9.43
CA HIS A 77 -8.35 1.03 10.71
C HIS A 77 -8.44 2.56 10.69
N ILE A 78 -7.42 3.25 10.17
CA ILE A 78 -7.42 4.72 10.13
C ILE A 78 -8.56 5.28 9.25
N TRP A 79 -8.92 4.56 8.19
CA TRP A 79 -9.89 5.04 7.20
C TRP A 79 -11.34 4.59 7.46
N LEU A 80 -11.55 3.41 8.03
CA LEU A 80 -12.86 2.75 8.09
C LEU A 80 -13.18 2.16 9.47
N ASP A 81 -12.24 1.48 10.12
CA ASP A 81 -12.57 0.72 11.34
C ASP A 81 -12.46 1.54 12.63
N CYS A 82 -11.68 2.63 12.63
CA CYS A 82 -11.49 3.46 13.81
C CYS A 82 -12.84 4.07 14.23
N PRO A 83 -13.25 3.96 15.51
CA PRO A 83 -14.48 4.55 16.01
C PRO A 83 -14.54 6.06 15.77
N TYR A 84 -13.38 6.73 15.72
CA TYR A 84 -13.30 8.14 15.36
C TYR A 84 -13.56 8.39 13.87
N ALA A 85 -13.08 7.52 12.98
CA ALA A 85 -13.34 7.63 11.54
C ALA A 85 -14.82 7.37 11.22
N LYS A 86 -15.50 6.50 11.99
CA LYS A 86 -16.94 6.24 11.87
C LYS A 86 -17.83 7.35 12.42
N ALA A 87 -17.30 8.22 13.28
CA ALA A 87 -18.07 9.26 13.95
C ALA A 87 -18.13 10.59 13.18
N VAL A 88 -17.49 10.68 12.01
CA VAL A 88 -17.50 11.84 11.09
C VAL A 88 -18.42 11.55 9.92
#